data_AF-A0A7W1IBE3-F1
#
_entry.id   AF-A0A7W1IBE3-F1
#
_cell.length_a   1.000
_cell.length_b   1.000
_cell.length_c   1.000
_cell.angle_alpha   90.00
_cell.angle_beta   90.00
_cell.angle_gamma   90.00
#
_symmetry.space_group_name_H-M   'P 1'
#
loop_
_entity.id
_entity.type
_entity.pdbx_description
1 polymer ?
#
loop_
_entity_poly.entity_id
_entity_poly.type
_entity_poly.pdbx_seq_one_letter_code
_entity_poly.pdbx_strand_id
1 'polypeptide(L)'
;MMQGARLGSLSADAVAVTFDDGYFDNLEFAAPALHESDVPATVFVSSGFIESDREMWWDQLDKVLLSGEPSSWNVTMPATTVSQKEYVQRCGELKFASPEGRRATLDRLVGDAGSRPTHRALTKRELSALAADGLVDIGGHTVNHVALSRMPLEIQRT
;
A
#
# COMPACT_ATOMS: atom_id res chain seq x y z
N MET A 1 -11.51 12.87 -12.03
CA MET A 1 -12.12 13.41 -10.78
C MET A 1 -11.40 14.63 -10.21
N MET A 2 -10.06 14.61 -10.10
CA MET A 2 -9.26 15.81 -9.78
C MET A 2 -9.57 17.03 -10.68
N GLN A 3 -9.90 16.79 -11.96
CA GLN A 3 -10.33 17.86 -12.88
C GLN A 3 -11.67 18.50 -12.46
N GLY A 4 -12.70 17.70 -12.13
CA GLY A 4 -14.00 18.24 -11.69
C GLY A 4 -13.89 19.06 -10.40
N ALA A 5 -13.05 18.60 -9.46
CA ALA A 5 -12.73 19.35 -8.24
C ALA A 5 -12.05 20.70 -8.55
N ARG A 6 -11.04 20.70 -9.42
CA ARG A 6 -10.31 21.92 -9.82
C ARG A 6 -11.19 22.91 -10.60
N LEU A 7 -12.18 22.42 -11.33
CA LEU A 7 -13.10 23.23 -12.12
C LEU A 7 -14.31 23.71 -11.32
N GLY A 8 -14.43 23.32 -10.03
CA GLY A 8 -15.56 23.71 -9.19
C GLY A 8 -16.91 23.14 -9.66
N SER A 9 -16.89 22.05 -10.43
CA SER A 9 -18.06 21.52 -11.13
C SER A 9 -18.57 20.19 -10.55
N LEU A 10 -18.16 19.84 -9.33
CA LEU A 10 -18.60 18.62 -8.67
C LEU A 10 -20.03 18.79 -8.12
N SER A 11 -20.82 17.72 -8.20
CA SER A 11 -22.07 17.63 -7.47
C SER A 11 -21.82 17.61 -5.96
N ALA A 12 -22.86 17.94 -5.16
CA ALA A 12 -22.78 17.87 -3.70
C ALA A 12 -22.50 16.45 -3.18
N ASP A 13 -22.94 15.43 -3.94
CA ASP A 13 -22.79 14.01 -3.59
C ASP A 13 -21.61 13.35 -4.32
N ALA A 14 -20.67 14.13 -4.85
CA ALA A 14 -19.52 13.59 -5.56
C ALA A 14 -18.62 12.78 -4.60
N VAL A 15 -18.22 11.59 -5.02
CA VAL A 15 -17.33 10.70 -4.27
C VAL A 15 -16.01 10.54 -4.99
N ALA A 16 -14.93 10.41 -4.20
CA ALA A 16 -13.63 10.03 -4.68
C ALA A 16 -13.28 8.58 -4.38
N VAL A 17 -13.02 7.79 -5.42
CA VAL A 17 -12.49 6.42 -5.31
C VAL A 17 -10.98 6.45 -5.55
N THR A 18 -10.23 5.98 -4.56
CA THR A 18 -8.78 5.89 -4.61
C THR A 18 -8.30 4.57 -4.04
N PHE A 19 -7.22 4.04 -4.61
CA PHE A 19 -6.47 2.90 -4.08
C PHE A 19 -5.04 3.34 -3.81
N ASP A 20 -4.44 2.80 -2.76
CA ASP A 20 -3.08 3.16 -2.36
C ASP A 20 -2.12 1.99 -2.61
N ASP A 21 -0.83 2.25 -2.41
CA ASP A 21 0.31 1.33 -2.46
C ASP A 21 0.71 0.77 -3.82
N GLY A 22 -0.24 0.52 -4.72
CA GLY A 22 0.04 0.00 -6.07
C GLY A 22 0.17 -1.51 -6.11
N TYR A 23 -0.72 -2.22 -5.43
CA TYR A 23 -0.81 -3.68 -5.46
C TYR A 23 -1.30 -4.20 -6.81
N PHE A 24 -0.89 -5.41 -7.16
CA PHE A 24 -1.29 -6.07 -8.40
C PHE A 24 -2.81 -6.29 -8.50
N ASP A 25 -3.50 -6.45 -7.36
CA ASP A 25 -4.96 -6.58 -7.31
C ASP A 25 -5.71 -5.34 -7.83
N ASN A 26 -5.07 -4.17 -7.86
CA ASN A 26 -5.63 -2.98 -8.50
C ASN A 26 -5.83 -3.19 -10.00
N LEU A 27 -4.95 -3.95 -10.65
CA LEU A 27 -5.09 -4.32 -12.06
C LEU A 27 -5.98 -5.56 -12.23
N GLU A 28 -5.78 -6.58 -11.41
CA GLU A 28 -6.47 -7.87 -11.57
C GLU A 28 -7.97 -7.81 -11.22
N PHE A 29 -8.34 -7.04 -10.19
CA PHE A 29 -9.71 -7.03 -9.67
C PHE A 29 -10.34 -5.64 -9.67
N ALA A 30 -9.61 -4.60 -9.24
CA ALA A 30 -10.22 -3.27 -9.12
C ALA A 30 -10.53 -2.65 -10.50
N ALA A 31 -9.58 -2.65 -11.43
CA ALA A 31 -9.79 -2.11 -12.77
C ALA A 31 -11.01 -2.72 -13.49
N PRO A 32 -11.18 -4.06 -13.57
CA PRO A 32 -12.38 -4.64 -14.17
C PRO A 32 -13.69 -4.21 -13.50
N ALA A 33 -13.73 -4.13 -12.16
CA ALA A 33 -14.93 -3.71 -11.43
C ALA A 33 -15.26 -2.23 -11.65
N LEU A 34 -14.24 -1.38 -11.74
CA LEU A 34 -14.39 0.04 -12.06
C LEU A 34 -14.98 0.24 -13.45
N HIS A 35 -14.52 -0.54 -14.44
CA HIS A 35 -15.06 -0.53 -15.80
C HIS A 35 -16.50 -0.96 -15.87
N GLU A 36 -16.86 -2.05 -15.19
CA GLU A 36 -18.24 -2.53 -15.15
C GLU A 36 -19.19 -1.46 -14.60
N SER A 37 -18.70 -0.61 -13.71
CA SER A 37 -19.47 0.44 -13.05
C SER A 37 -19.30 1.84 -13.68
N ASP A 38 -18.45 2.00 -14.70
CA ASP A 38 -18.02 3.31 -15.26
C ASP A 38 -17.56 4.31 -14.18
N VAL A 39 -16.82 3.83 -13.18
CA VAL A 39 -16.36 4.65 -12.05
C VAL A 39 -14.88 5.00 -12.23
N PRO A 40 -14.51 6.28 -12.36
CA PRO A 40 -13.12 6.69 -12.42
C PRO A 40 -12.45 6.58 -11.05
N ALA A 41 -11.18 6.17 -11.04
CA ALA A 41 -10.39 6.05 -9.81
C ALA A 41 -8.98 6.62 -9.97
N THR A 42 -8.29 6.80 -8.85
CA THR A 42 -6.85 7.10 -8.81
C THR A 42 -6.11 6.04 -8.00
N VAL A 43 -5.04 5.48 -8.55
CA VAL A 43 -4.13 4.59 -7.81
C VAL A 43 -2.87 5.36 -7.42
N PHE A 44 -2.65 5.55 -6.12
CA PHE A 44 -1.45 6.18 -5.59
C PHE A 44 -0.38 5.13 -5.31
N VAL A 45 0.75 5.22 -6.00
CA VAL A 45 1.78 4.16 -5.94
C VAL A 45 2.95 4.54 -5.04
N SER A 46 3.40 3.59 -4.21
CA SER A 46 4.67 3.69 -3.49
C SER A 46 5.81 3.26 -4.43
N SER A 47 6.42 4.21 -5.14
CA SER A 47 7.21 3.93 -6.35
C SER A 47 8.45 3.05 -6.14
N GLY A 48 9.01 3.01 -4.93
CA GLY A 48 10.14 2.16 -4.57
C GLY A 48 9.81 0.67 -4.52
N PHE A 49 8.54 0.28 -4.57
CA PHE A 49 8.09 -1.11 -4.56
C PHE A 49 7.66 -1.61 -5.94
N ILE A 50 7.35 -0.71 -6.88
CA ILE A 50 6.99 -1.06 -8.26
C ILE A 50 8.15 -1.81 -8.92
N GLU A 51 7.85 -2.96 -9.54
CA GLU A 51 8.85 -3.84 -10.18
C GLU A 51 9.99 -4.29 -9.24
N SER A 52 9.76 -4.27 -7.93
CA SER A 52 10.74 -4.70 -6.94
C SER A 52 10.36 -6.06 -6.36
N ASP A 53 11.35 -6.92 -6.11
CA ASP A 53 11.15 -8.21 -5.44
C ASP A 53 10.87 -8.08 -3.92
N ARG A 54 10.79 -6.84 -3.44
CA ARG A 54 10.59 -6.51 -2.02
C ARG A 54 9.10 -6.39 -1.72
N GLU A 55 8.62 -7.19 -0.78
CA GLU A 55 7.30 -7.03 -0.16
C GLU A 55 7.25 -5.76 0.69
N MET A 56 6.05 -5.20 0.86
CA MET A 56 5.82 -4.10 1.81
C MET A 56 6.12 -4.56 3.24
N TRP A 57 6.49 -3.63 4.13
CA TRP A 57 6.93 -4.00 5.47
C TRP A 57 5.83 -4.68 6.29
N TRP A 58 4.57 -4.30 6.09
CA TRP A 58 3.44 -4.91 6.79
C TRP A 58 3.16 -6.32 6.26
N ASP A 59 3.26 -6.56 4.95
CA ASP A 59 3.14 -7.91 4.36
C ASP A 59 4.22 -8.86 4.90
N GLN A 60 5.44 -8.34 5.08
CA GLN A 60 6.53 -9.12 5.67
C GLN A 60 6.25 -9.48 7.14
N LEU A 61 5.70 -8.54 7.92
CA LEU A 61 5.28 -8.82 9.31
C LEU A 61 4.13 -9.83 9.36
N ASP A 62 3.10 -9.64 8.55
CA ASP A 62 1.94 -10.54 8.45
C ASP A 62 2.40 -11.95 8.18
N LYS A 63 3.32 -12.11 7.22
CA LYS A 63 3.88 -13.40 6.83
C LYS A 63 4.57 -14.12 7.99
N VAL A 64 5.35 -13.42 8.81
CA VAL A 64 6.16 -14.09 9.85
C VAL A 64 5.47 -14.19 11.20
N LEU A 65 4.58 -13.24 11.52
CA LEU A 65 3.89 -13.22 12.82
C LEU A 65 2.48 -13.82 12.73
N LEU A 66 1.81 -13.78 11.58
CA LEU A 66 0.40 -14.17 11.47
C LEU A 66 0.15 -15.42 10.62
N SER A 67 1.17 -16.07 10.05
CA SER A 67 1.01 -17.27 9.20
C SER A 67 0.32 -18.47 9.87
N GLY A 68 0.19 -18.48 11.20
CA GLY A 68 -0.55 -19.51 11.96
C GLY A 68 -1.77 -18.98 12.72
N GLU A 69 -2.09 -17.70 12.57
CA GLU A 69 -3.20 -17.07 13.26
C GLU A 69 -4.52 -17.26 12.50
N PRO A 70 -5.67 -17.29 13.20
CA PRO A 70 -6.97 -17.34 12.53
C PRO A 70 -7.14 -16.13 11.61
N SER A 71 -7.57 -16.37 10.37
CA SER A 71 -7.85 -15.31 9.39
C SER A 71 -9.01 -14.39 9.80
N SER A 72 -9.76 -14.73 10.84
CA SER A 72 -10.83 -13.92 11.40
C SER A 72 -10.34 -12.83 12.35
N TRP A 73 -9.09 -12.91 12.83
CA TRP A 73 -8.53 -11.89 13.71
C TRP A 73 -8.06 -10.67 12.89
N ASN A 74 -8.25 -9.47 13.43
CA ASN A 74 -7.64 -8.25 12.91
C ASN A 74 -7.32 -7.30 14.07
N VAL A 75 -6.54 -6.25 13.79
CA VAL A 75 -6.03 -5.31 14.81
C VAL A 75 -7.09 -4.51 15.58
N THR A 76 -8.35 -4.52 15.15
CA THR A 76 -9.46 -3.91 15.92
C THR A 76 -9.96 -4.82 17.04
N MET A 77 -9.59 -6.10 17.02
CA MET A 77 -9.88 -7.08 18.06
C MET A 77 -8.74 -7.13 19.09
N PRO A 78 -9.02 -7.55 20.34
CA PRO A 78 -7.97 -7.75 21.33
C PRO A 78 -6.91 -8.75 20.83
N ALA A 79 -5.63 -8.39 20.98
CA ALA A 79 -4.52 -9.30 20.73
C ALA A 79 -4.40 -10.29 21.90
N THR A 80 -4.69 -11.56 21.64
CA THR A 80 -4.74 -12.62 22.67
C THR A 80 -3.52 -13.52 22.64
N THR A 81 -2.95 -13.78 21.46
CA THR A 81 -1.74 -14.60 21.30
C THR A 81 -0.45 -13.78 21.45
N VAL A 82 0.68 -14.46 21.61
CA VAL A 82 2.00 -13.80 21.63
C VAL A 82 2.26 -13.12 20.27
N SER A 83 1.98 -13.80 19.17
CA SER A 83 2.24 -13.29 17.83
C SER A 83 1.39 -12.08 17.48
N GLN A 84 0.10 -12.06 17.86
CA GLN A 84 -0.77 -10.89 17.68
C GLN A 84 -0.27 -9.67 18.46
N LYS A 85 0.19 -9.89 19.71
CA LYS A 85 0.72 -8.80 20.55
C LYS A 85 2.02 -8.25 19.97
N GLU A 86 2.92 -9.13 19.54
CA GLU A 86 4.15 -8.70 18.88
C GLU A 86 3.85 -7.97 17.57
N TYR A 87 2.91 -8.46 16.76
CA TYR A 87 2.50 -7.81 15.52
C TYR A 87 2.06 -6.36 15.75
N VAL A 88 1.13 -6.13 16.69
CA VAL A 88 0.64 -4.78 17.02
C VAL A 88 1.78 -3.88 17.49
N GLN A 89 2.69 -4.40 18.32
CA GLN A 89 3.87 -3.67 18.77
C GLN A 89 4.79 -3.28 17.60
N ARG A 90 5.15 -4.25 16.74
CA ARG A 90 6.04 -4.03 15.58
C ARG A 90 5.44 -3.06 14.56
N CYS A 91 4.13 -3.12 14.33
CA CYS A 91 3.44 -2.13 13.50
C CYS A 91 3.59 -0.72 14.05
N GLY A 92 3.46 -0.53 15.37
CA GLY A 92 3.68 0.77 16.02
C GLY A 92 5.10 1.31 15.85
N GLU A 93 6.11 0.44 15.97
CA GLU A 93 7.53 0.77 15.79
C GLU A 93 7.87 1.10 14.33
N LEU A 94 7.47 0.22 13.40
CA LEU A 94 7.86 0.30 11.99
C LEU A 94 7.14 1.41 11.24
N LYS A 95 5.89 1.72 11.59
CA LYS A 95 5.10 2.79 10.96
C LYS A 95 5.86 4.12 10.89
N PHE A 96 6.63 4.46 11.91
CA PHE A 96 7.36 5.72 12.01
C PHE A 96 8.88 5.58 11.88
N ALA A 97 9.40 4.38 11.70
CA ALA A 97 10.83 4.16 11.47
C ALA A 97 11.27 4.70 10.10
N SER A 98 12.55 5.08 10.00
CA SER A 98 13.17 5.41 8.71
C SER A 98 13.22 4.18 7.80
N PRO A 99 13.38 4.33 6.47
CA PRO A 99 13.55 3.20 5.56
C PRO A 99 14.66 2.23 6.00
N GLU A 100 15.78 2.74 6.47
CA GLU A 100 16.92 1.95 6.97
C GLU A 100 16.59 1.24 8.27
N GLY A 101 15.92 1.93 9.21
CA GLY A 101 15.48 1.32 10.47
C GLY A 101 14.44 0.22 10.26
N ARG A 102 13.53 0.40 9.30
CA ARG A 102 12.58 -0.65 8.88
C ARG A 102 13.33 -1.84 8.31
N ARG A 103 14.25 -1.62 7.37
CA ARG A 103 15.08 -2.67 6.77
C ARG A 103 15.81 -3.48 7.83
N ALA A 104 16.59 -2.82 8.69
CA ALA A 104 17.38 -3.49 9.72
C ALA A 104 16.53 -4.27 10.75
N THR A 105 15.27 -3.88 10.94
CA THR A 105 14.35 -4.60 11.83
C THR A 105 13.74 -5.80 11.13
N LEU A 106 13.29 -5.65 9.88
CA LEU A 106 12.74 -6.74 9.08
C LEU A 106 13.80 -7.80 8.79
N ASP A 107 15.04 -7.43 8.46
CA ASP A 107 16.11 -8.38 8.21
C ASP A 107 16.37 -9.29 9.43
N ARG A 108 16.19 -8.76 10.65
CA ARG A 108 16.32 -9.53 11.90
C ARG A 108 15.11 -10.42 12.20
N LEU A 109 13.91 -9.98 11.85
CA LEU A 109 12.65 -10.69 12.17
C LEU A 109 12.27 -11.71 11.10
N VAL A 110 12.50 -11.38 9.83
CA VAL A 110 12.00 -12.11 8.66
C VAL A 110 13.07 -13.02 8.08
N GLY A 111 14.35 -12.60 8.14
CA GLY A 111 15.44 -13.32 7.49
C GLY A 111 15.17 -13.56 6.00
N ASP A 112 15.55 -14.74 5.51
CA ASP A 112 15.46 -15.13 4.09
C ASP A 112 14.10 -15.72 3.68
N ALA A 113 12.99 -15.30 4.30
CA ALA A 113 11.66 -15.90 4.08
C ALA A 113 11.08 -15.75 2.65
N GLY A 114 11.85 -15.22 1.68
CA GLY A 114 11.45 -15.02 0.28
C GLY A 114 10.28 -14.05 0.11
N SER A 115 9.92 -13.70 -1.12
CA SER A 115 8.68 -12.98 -1.43
C SER A 115 7.56 -13.97 -1.78
N ARG A 116 6.31 -13.63 -1.45
CA ARG A 116 5.13 -14.39 -1.87
C ARG A 116 4.71 -13.95 -3.28
N PRO A 117 4.12 -14.85 -4.08
CA PRO A 117 3.59 -14.49 -5.40
C PRO A 117 2.35 -13.58 -5.31
N THR A 118 1.62 -13.62 -4.17
CA THR A 118 0.50 -12.74 -3.85
C THR A 118 0.98 -11.52 -3.07
N HIS A 119 0.15 -10.47 -2.94
CA HIS A 119 0.52 -9.22 -2.25
C HIS A 119 1.75 -8.52 -2.86
N ARG A 120 2.00 -8.75 -4.15
CA ARG A 120 3.06 -8.06 -4.87
C ARG A 120 2.58 -6.71 -5.38
N ALA A 121 3.52 -5.79 -5.51
CA ALA A 121 3.29 -4.55 -6.25
C ALA A 121 3.14 -4.83 -7.75
N LEU A 122 2.54 -3.88 -8.45
CA LEU A 122 2.52 -3.84 -9.92
C LEU A 122 3.95 -3.79 -10.48
N THR A 123 4.16 -4.42 -11.64
CA THR A 123 5.33 -4.16 -12.48
C THR A 123 5.17 -2.83 -13.23
N LYS A 124 6.27 -2.28 -13.78
CA LYS A 124 6.19 -1.04 -14.60
C LYS A 124 5.25 -1.21 -15.80
N ARG A 125 5.27 -2.38 -16.44
CA ARG A 125 4.40 -2.70 -17.58
C ARG A 125 2.93 -2.73 -17.16
N GLU A 126 2.62 -3.38 -16.04
CA GLU A 126 1.26 -3.46 -15.51
C GLU A 126 0.74 -2.09 -15.06
N LEU A 127 1.57 -1.29 -14.40
CA LEU A 127 1.23 0.08 -14.03
C LEU A 127 0.98 0.96 -15.26
N SER A 128 1.78 0.79 -16.32
CA SER A 128 1.59 1.49 -17.59
C SER A 128 0.30 1.08 -18.28
N ALA A 129 -0.05 -0.22 -18.24
CA ALA A 129 -1.32 -0.72 -18.76
C ALA A 129 -2.51 -0.13 -18.00
N LEU A 130 -2.42 -0.07 -16.66
CA LEU A 130 -3.44 0.53 -15.81
C LEU A 130 -3.62 2.03 -16.10
N ALA A 131 -2.54 2.76 -16.37
CA ALA A 131 -2.62 4.18 -16.73
C ALA A 131 -3.18 4.43 -18.14
N ALA A 132 -2.95 3.51 -19.08
CA ALA A 132 -3.40 3.61 -20.46
C ALA A 132 -4.90 3.27 -20.63
N ASP A 133 -5.52 2.74 -19.58
CA ASP A 133 -6.89 2.24 -19.54
C ASP A 133 -7.95 3.36 -19.62
N GLY A 134 -7.57 4.61 -19.35
CA GLY A 134 -8.42 5.79 -19.51
C GLY A 134 -9.43 6.03 -18.38
N LEU A 135 -9.69 5.03 -17.52
CA LEU A 135 -10.55 5.15 -16.35
C LEU A 135 -9.76 5.38 -15.03
N VAL A 136 -8.49 4.99 -15.02
CA VAL A 136 -7.61 5.05 -13.85
C VAL A 136 -6.48 6.07 -14.03
N ASP A 137 -6.43 7.05 -13.14
CA ASP A 137 -5.30 7.97 -12.99
C ASP A 137 -4.22 7.38 -12.05
N ILE A 138 -2.94 7.73 -12.27
CA ILE A 138 -1.84 7.33 -11.36
C ILE A 138 -1.32 8.53 -10.56
N GLY A 139 -1.24 8.37 -9.24
CA GLY A 139 -0.68 9.34 -8.29
C GLY A 139 0.53 8.80 -7.53
N GLY A 140 1.23 9.66 -6.79
CA GLY A 140 2.36 9.26 -5.95
C GLY A 140 1.96 9.03 -4.49
N HIS A 141 2.40 7.92 -3.89
CA HIS A 141 2.25 7.59 -2.47
C HIS A 141 3.60 7.54 -1.75
N THR A 142 4.47 8.51 -2.03
CA THR A 142 5.91 8.52 -1.65
C THR A 142 6.73 7.40 -2.32
N VAL A 143 8.04 7.37 -2.08
CA VAL A 143 8.91 6.30 -2.63
C VAL A 143 8.87 5.05 -1.75
N ASN A 144 8.99 5.21 -0.43
CA ASN A 144 9.21 4.10 0.51
C ASN A 144 8.10 4.00 1.58
N HIS A 145 6.90 4.51 1.29
CA HIS A 145 5.76 4.54 2.21
C HIS A 145 6.12 5.14 3.58
N VAL A 146 6.81 6.29 3.58
CA VAL A 146 7.18 6.98 4.83
C VAL A 146 6.04 7.87 5.28
N ALA A 147 5.84 8.00 6.59
CA ALA A 147 4.90 8.99 7.13
C ALA A 147 5.48 10.40 6.91
N LEU A 148 5.11 11.06 5.79
CA LEU A 148 5.67 12.35 5.37
C LEU A 148 5.67 13.40 6.49
N SER A 149 4.59 13.51 7.27
CA SER A 149 4.46 14.44 8.40
C SER A 149 5.49 14.24 9.52
N ARG A 150 6.20 13.10 9.53
CA ARG A 150 7.25 12.76 10.49
C ARG A 150 8.66 12.88 9.90
N MET A 151 8.79 13.22 8.63
CA MET A 151 10.08 13.41 7.98
C MET A 151 10.58 14.86 8.14
N PRO A 152 11.89 15.13 8.03
CA PRO A 152 12.40 16.49 7.93
C PRO A 152 11.71 17.27 6.81
N LEU A 153 11.53 18.59 6.98
CA LEU A 153 10.83 19.44 6.00
C LEU A 153 11.42 19.39 4.59
N GLU A 154 12.72 19.13 4.48
CA GLU A 154 13.42 18.95 3.21
C GLU A 154 12.85 17.76 2.41
N ILE A 155 12.60 16.64 3.10
CA ILE A 155 12.01 15.43 2.50
C ILE A 155 10.51 15.61 2.22
N GLN A 156 9.81 16.45 2.99
CA GLN A 156 8.38 16.72 2.76
C GLN A 156 8.11 17.55 1.49
N ARG A 157 9.12 18.25 0.97
CA ARG A 157 8.99 19.22 -0.13
C ARG A 157 9.52 18.70 -1.47
N THR A 158 10.14 17.52 -1.48
CA THR A 158 10.64 16.81 -2.66
C THR A 158 9.66 15.74 -3.11
#